data_AF-A0A3D4MCG5-F1
#
_entry.id   AF-A0A3D4MCG5-F1
#
_cell.length_a   1.000
_cell.length_b   1.000
_cell.length_c   1.000
_cell.angle_alpha   90.00
_cell.angle_beta   90.00
_cell.angle_gamma   90.00
#
_symmetry.space_group_name_H-M   'P 1'
#
loop_
_entity.id
_entity.type
_entity.pdbx_description
1 polymer ?
#
loop_
_entity_poly.entity_id
_entity_poly.type
_entity_poly.pdbx_seq_one_letter_code
_entity_poly.pdbx_strand_id
1 'polypeptide(L)' 'MAIMESTGIIRRIVERDGVFRVSFPEHAGYFSIAPDTADAAALEQRLRSAADTGATITFRFDARLRITEIL' A
#
# COMPACT_ATOMS: atom_id res chain seq x y z
N MET A 1 8.14 -11.60 -12.39
CA MET A 1 6.83 -11.16 -11.83
C MET A 1 6.52 -9.81 -12.43
N ALA A 2 5.29 -9.57 -12.90
CA ALA A 2 4.92 -8.24 -13.38
C ALA A 2 4.72 -7.31 -12.17
N ILE A 3 5.41 -6.17 -12.18
CA ILE A 3 5.19 -5.07 -11.25
C ILE A 3 4.30 -4.06 -11.97
N MET A 4 3.22 -3.67 -11.31
CA MET A 4 2.27 -2.66 -11.77
C MET A 4 2.47 -1.39 -10.98
N GLU A 5 2.08 -0.27 -11.57
CA GLU A 5 2.16 1.07 -10.96
C GLU A 5 0.76 1.68 -10.94
N SER A 6 0.44 2.38 -9.86
CA SER A 6 -0.80 3.14 -9.75
C SER A 6 -0.62 4.34 -8.83
N THR A 7 -1.52 5.30 -8.96
CA THR A 7 -1.53 6.52 -8.17
C THR A 7 -2.88 6.64 -7.46
N GLY A 8 -2.89 7.03 -6.20
CA GLY A 8 -4.16 7.20 -5.49
C GLY A 8 -4.01 7.74 -4.07
N ILE A 9 -5.14 8.19 -3.52
CA ILE A 9 -5.26 8.60 -2.12
C ILE A 9 -5.73 7.38 -1.31
N ILE A 10 -5.16 7.17 -0.14
CA ILE A 10 -5.58 6.07 0.73
C ILE A 10 -6.94 6.37 1.32
N ARG A 11 -7.91 5.50 1.07
CA ARG A 11 -9.27 5.59 1.62
C ARG A 11 -9.35 5.07 3.06
N ARG A 12 -8.65 3.96 3.32
CA ARG A 12 -8.74 3.23 4.59
C ARG A 12 -7.52 2.34 4.79
N ILE A 13 -7.06 2.29 6.04
CA ILE A 13 -6.12 1.30 6.56
C ILE A 13 -6.88 0.32 7.45
N VAL A 14 -6.58 -0.97 7.32
CA VAL A 14 -7.15 -2.05 8.14
C VAL A 14 -6.01 -2.91 8.66
N GLU A 15 -5.99 -3.11 9.97
CA GLU A 15 -5.05 -3.99 10.65
C GLU A 15 -5.84 -5.06 11.41
N ARG A 16 -5.72 -6.31 10.97
CA ARG A 16 -6.31 -7.47 11.65
C ARG A 16 -5.37 -8.64 11.58
N ASP A 17 -5.26 -9.37 12.69
CA ASP A 17 -4.44 -10.58 12.81
C ASP A 17 -2.97 -10.36 12.38
N GLY A 18 -2.45 -9.16 12.64
CA GLY A 18 -1.08 -8.77 12.27
C GLY A 18 -0.88 -8.44 10.78
N VAL A 19 -1.95 -8.36 9.99
CA VAL A 19 -1.87 -8.05 8.56
C VAL A 19 -2.25 -6.59 8.30
N PHE A 20 -1.29 -5.81 7.81
CA PHE A 20 -1.50 -4.45 7.34
C PHE A 20 -2.11 -4.42 5.94
N ARG A 21 -3.27 -3.79 5.80
CA ARG A 21 -4.00 -3.66 4.54
C ARG A 21 -4.44 -2.23 4.27
N VAL A 22 -4.38 -1.82 3.00
CA VAL A 22 -4.81 -0.48 2.55
C VAL A 22 -5.75 -0.58 1.37
N SER A 23 -6.69 0.35 1.27
CA SER A 23 -7.61 0.46 0.13
C SER A 23 -7.53 1.84 -0.50
N PHE A 24 -7.70 1.88 -1.81
CA PHE A 24 -7.75 3.11 -2.61
C PHE A 24 -9.14 3.22 -3.25
N PRO A 25 -9.74 4.42 -3.39
CA PRO A 25 -11.06 4.58 -4.00
C PRO A 25 -11.14 4.03 -5.43
N GLU A 26 -10.03 4.09 -6.18
CA GLU A 26 -9.95 3.70 -7.58
C GLU A 26 -9.79 2.18 -7.79
N HIS A 27 -9.53 1.43 -6.72
CA HIS A 27 -9.28 -0.01 -6.78
C HIS A 27 -10.30 -0.79 -5.97
N ALA A 28 -10.80 -1.88 -6.53
CA ALA A 28 -11.61 -2.83 -5.80
C ALA A 28 -10.70 -3.76 -4.98
N GLY A 29 -10.80 -3.69 -3.65
CA GLY A 29 -10.11 -4.60 -2.73
C GLY A 29 -9.08 -3.92 -1.84
N TYR A 30 -8.20 -4.74 -1.29
CA TYR A 30 -7.17 -4.31 -0.34
C TYR A 30 -5.79 -4.75 -0.83
N PHE A 31 -4.85 -3.83 -0.71
CA PHE A 31 -3.43 -4.08 -0.92
C PHE A 31 -2.78 -4.38 0.43
N SER A 32 -1.80 -5.27 0.44
CA SER A 32 -0.97 -5.53 1.62
C SER A 32 0.48 -5.14 1.34
N ILE A 33 1.33 -5.07 2.35
CA ILE A 33 2.78 -4.95 2.13
C ILE A 33 3.35 -6.33 1.82
N ALA A 34 4.31 -6.42 0.90
CA ALA A 34 5.02 -7.67 0.66
C ALA A 34 5.84 -8.07 1.91
N PRO A 35 5.69 -9.30 2.44
CA PRO A 35 6.32 -9.71 3.70
C PRO A 35 7.86 -9.75 3.63
N ASP A 36 8.41 -9.93 2.42
CA ASP A 36 9.85 -10.05 2.18
C ASP A 36 10.52 -8.72 1.78
N THR A 37 9.80 -7.60 1.84
CA THR A 37 10.39 -6.29 1.58
C THR A 37 11.23 -5.86 2.78
N ALA A 38 12.55 -5.69 2.58
CA ALA A 38 13.48 -5.24 3.61
C ALA A 38 13.02 -3.92 4.29
N ASP A 39 12.26 -3.10 3.55
CA ASP A 39 11.73 -1.81 3.97
C ASP A 39 10.24 -1.84 4.36
N ALA A 40 9.69 -3.01 4.74
CA ALA A 40 8.26 -3.14 5.04
C ALA A 40 7.77 -2.14 6.10
N ALA A 41 8.52 -1.92 7.17
CA ALA A 41 8.19 -0.94 8.20
C ALA A 41 8.22 0.52 7.70
N ALA A 42 9.17 0.85 6.82
CA ALA A 42 9.26 2.18 6.21
C ALA A 42 8.10 2.42 5.23
N LEU A 43 7.73 1.41 4.44
CA LEU A 43 6.54 1.46 3.58
C LEU A 43 5.27 1.65 4.40
N GLU A 44 5.13 0.92 5.51
CA GLU A 44 3.98 1.07 6.39
C GLU A 44 3.86 2.50 6.94
N GLN A 45 4.96 3.07 7.44
CA GLN A 45 4.98 4.46 7.91
C GLN A 45 4.62 5.46 6.80
N ARG A 46 5.11 5.26 5.58
CA ARG A 46 4.75 6.11 4.43
C ARG A 46 3.27 6.00 4.10
N LEU A 47 2.68 4.79 4.12
CA LEU A 47 1.24 4.59 3.90
C LEU A 47 0.41 5.24 5.00
N ARG A 48 0.81 5.16 6.26
CA ARG A 48 0.14 5.86 7.37
C ARG A 48 0.19 7.37 7.17
N SER A 49 1.39 7.92 6.96
CA SER A 49 1.57 9.36 6.72
C SER A 49 0.74 9.88 5.55
N ALA A 50 0.68 9.13 4.44
CA ALA A 50 -0.16 9.47 3.30
C ALA A 50 -1.67 9.45 3.63
N ALA A 51 -2.12 8.47 4.43
CA ALA A 51 -3.51 8.41 4.88
C ALA A 51 -3.87 9.54 5.85
N ASP A 52 -2.98 9.89 6.77
CA ASP A 52 -3.16 10.98 7.74
C ASP A 52 -3.20 12.36 7.06
N THR A 53 -2.37 12.55 6.03
CA THR A 53 -2.28 13.81 5.29
C THR A 53 -3.28 13.91 4.12
N GLY A 54 -3.92 12.81 3.74
CA GLY A 54 -4.72 12.72 2.52
C GLY A 54 -3.90 12.89 1.24
N ALA A 55 -2.59 12.62 1.29
CA ALA A 55 -1.71 12.78 0.15
C ALA A 55 -1.99 11.74 -0.94
N THR A 56 -1.93 12.19 -2.19
CA THR A 56 -1.87 11.30 -3.35
C THR A 56 -0.49 10.67 -3.42
N ILE A 57 -0.42 9.33 -3.46
CA ILE A 57 0.83 8.58 -3.60
C ILE A 57 0.86 7.79 -4.91
N THR A 58 2.03 7.68 -5.52
CA THR A 58 2.28 6.70 -6.58
C THR A 58 2.97 5.49 -5.95
N PHE A 59 2.47 4.30 -6.23
CA PHE A 59 2.95 3.07 -5.63
C PHE A 59 3.03 1.95 -6.64
N ARG A 60 3.92 1.00 -6.38
CA ARG A 60 4.10 -0.22 -7.16
C ARG A 60 3.62 -1.44 -6.40
N PHE A 61 3.03 -2.38 -7.11
CA PHE A 61 2.50 -3.60 -6.54
C PHE A 61 2.63 -4.81 -7.48
N ASP A 62 2.63 -6.01 -6.90
CA ASP A 62 2.69 -7.26 -7.63
C ASP A 62 1.28 -7.79 -8.02
N ALA A 63 1.24 -8.88 -8.79
CA ALA A 63 -0.02 -9.55 -9.19
C ALA A 63 -0.86 -10.10 -8.02
N ARG A 64 -0.35 -10.07 -6.79
CA ARG A 64 -1.05 -10.47 -5.56
C ARG A 64 -1.51 -9.25 -4.75
N LEU A 65 -1.51 -8.05 -5.34
CA LEU A 65 -1.85 -6.78 -4.70
C LEU A 65 -0.94 -6.45 -3.51
N ARG A 66 0.33 -6.87 -3.58
CA ARG A 66 1.32 -6.52 -2.56
C ARG A 66 2.07 -5.30 -2.99
N ILE A 67 1.99 -4.22 -2.21
CA ILE A 67 2.78 -3.01 -2.39
C ILE A 67 4.24 -3.36 -2.13
N THR A 68 5.08 -3.06 -3.11
CA THR A 68 6.52 -3.29 -3.05
C THR A 68 7.29 -1.99 -2.88
N GLU A 69 6.74 -0.86 -3.31
CA GLU A 69 7.41 0.45 -3.31
C GLU A 69 6.40 1.61 -3.35
N ILE A 70 6.77 2.77 -2.79
CA ILE A 70 6.10 4.06 -2.97
C ILE A 70 7.12 5.02 -3.57
N LEU A 71 6.76 5.64 -4.69
CA LEU A 71 7.61 6.52 -5.50
C LEU A 71 7.55 7.98 -5.05
#